data_AF-A0A2J7REQ1-F1
#
_entry.id   AF-A0A2J7REQ1-F1
#
_cell.length_a   1.000
_cell.length_b   1.000
_cell.length_c   1.000
_cell.angle_alpha   90.00
_cell.angle_beta   90.00
_cell.angle_gamma   90.00
#
_symmetry.space_group_name_H-M   'P 1'
#
loop_
_entity.id
_entity.type
_entity.pdbx_description
1 polymer ?
#
loop_
_entity_poly.entity_id
_entity_poly.type
_entity_poly.pdbx_seq_one_letter_code
_entity_poly.pdbx_strand_id
1 'polypeptide(L)'
;MASEMETSENMTQSRTTNFWPRSERKLQKKLRNTGQEYVSRSGKVIPAKKQPDVLCQCPQRCGEKVPKEVRRKLFAEFYKLGDHALQNEFLMAHIETRAVQRRSSDHKVPGRNQRRVSCKYHIPLLTAAGPQADSAANLQGVRTVEVCQKAFMHVYAITEKRVRLQREKLICQHGITPHTRSTCPADTVSRTQGQEPVNEPIDLRRKRDPPSMIPILMKAPDKDIALVHNFFLNQLWKPEYIGTAT
;
A
#
# COMPACT_ATOMS: atom_id res chain seq x y z
N MET A 1 -4.42 13.17 73.13
CA MET A 1 -5.08 12.00 72.49
C MET A 1 -4.32 11.68 71.23
N ALA A 2 -3.48 10.66 71.30
CA ALA A 2 -2.77 10.10 70.15
C ALA A 2 -3.57 8.90 69.64
N SER A 3 -3.81 8.82 68.34
CA SER A 3 -3.62 7.58 67.59
C SER A 3 -3.66 7.88 66.09
N GLU A 4 -2.52 7.61 65.47
CA GLU A 4 -2.26 7.41 64.03
C GLU A 4 -3.15 6.30 63.47
N MET A 5 -3.46 6.33 62.15
CA MET A 5 -3.40 5.16 61.23
C MET A 5 -3.31 5.66 59.77
N GLU A 6 -2.11 5.66 59.21
CA GLU A 6 -1.87 5.60 57.76
C GLU A 6 -2.20 4.18 57.25
N THR A 7 -2.80 4.06 56.07
CA THR A 7 -2.53 2.92 55.17
C THR A 7 -2.54 3.36 53.71
N SER A 8 -1.34 3.60 53.21
CA SER A 8 -1.03 3.67 51.78
C SER A 8 -1.10 2.26 51.17
N GLU A 9 -2.12 1.99 50.34
CA GLU A 9 -2.12 0.80 49.49
C GLU A 9 -1.33 1.08 48.21
N ASN A 10 -0.02 0.91 48.36
CA ASN A 10 0.94 0.87 47.28
C ASN A 10 0.77 -0.48 46.53
N MET A 11 -0.20 -0.54 45.61
CA MET A 11 -0.38 -1.71 44.75
C MET A 11 0.76 -1.75 43.73
N THR A 12 1.81 -2.46 44.11
CA THR A 12 2.91 -2.93 43.28
C THR A 12 2.37 -3.40 41.92
N GLN A 13 2.52 -2.55 40.90
CA GLN A 13 2.38 -2.92 39.50
C GLN A 13 3.54 -3.84 39.13
N SER A 14 3.46 -5.07 39.63
CA SER A 14 4.24 -6.19 39.14
C SER A 14 4.01 -6.26 37.64
N ARG A 15 5.11 -6.34 36.88
CA ARG A 15 5.16 -6.57 35.43
C ARG A 15 4.57 -7.94 35.11
N THR A 16 3.25 -8.06 35.29
CA THR A 16 2.45 -9.14 34.74
C THR A 16 2.65 -9.07 33.25
N THR A 17 3.28 -10.11 32.72
CA THR A 17 3.39 -10.31 31.29
C THR A 17 1.99 -10.15 30.73
N ASN A 18 1.81 -9.17 29.83
CA ASN A 18 0.53 -8.77 29.23
C ASN A 18 -0.08 -9.93 28.42
N PHE A 19 -0.55 -10.97 29.10
CA PHE A 19 -1.17 -12.13 28.50
C PHE A 19 -2.62 -11.78 28.20
N TRP A 20 -2.86 -11.38 26.96
CA TRP A 20 -4.22 -11.20 26.45
C TRP A 20 -4.81 -12.56 26.05
N PRO A 21 -5.90 -13.01 26.72
CA PRO A 21 -6.62 -14.22 26.35
C PRO A 21 -6.93 -14.27 24.85
N ARG A 22 -6.91 -15.48 24.28
CA ARG A 22 -7.18 -15.68 22.84
C ARG A 22 -8.57 -15.19 22.44
N SER A 23 -9.57 -15.34 23.33
CA SER A 23 -10.94 -14.83 23.17
C SER A 23 -10.96 -13.31 23.03
N GLU A 24 -10.29 -12.59 23.94
CA GLU A 24 -10.21 -11.13 23.92
C GLU A 24 -9.48 -10.61 22.68
N ARG A 25 -8.40 -11.28 22.26
CA ARG A 25 -7.69 -10.94 21.01
C ARG A 25 -8.60 -11.09 19.79
N LYS A 26 -9.42 -12.15 19.74
CA LYS A 26 -10.40 -12.35 18.66
C LYS A 26 -11.48 -11.28 18.70
N LEU A 27 -12.01 -10.95 19.88
CA LEU A 27 -13.00 -9.89 20.06
C LEU A 27 -12.46 -8.53 19.61
N GLN A 28 -11.27 -8.13 20.09
CA GLN A 28 -10.61 -6.87 19.71
C GLN A 28 -10.35 -6.78 18.20
N LYS A 29 -9.96 -7.90 17.56
CA LYS A 29 -9.83 -7.96 16.10
C LYS A 29 -11.18 -7.73 15.41
N LYS A 30 -12.25 -8.36 15.90
CA LYS A 30 -13.62 -8.19 15.38
C LYS A 30 -14.10 -6.74 15.55
N LEU A 31 -13.94 -6.15 16.72
CA LEU A 31 -14.30 -4.75 17.00
C LEU A 31 -13.55 -3.79 16.06
N ARG A 32 -12.23 -3.98 15.90
CA ARG A 32 -11.42 -3.19 14.96
C ARG A 32 -11.90 -3.32 13.52
N ASN A 33 -12.18 -4.55 13.06
CA ASN A 33 -12.61 -4.79 11.69
C ASN A 33 -14.02 -4.24 11.41
N THR A 34 -14.90 -4.25 12.41
CA THR A 34 -16.26 -3.68 12.34
C THR A 34 -16.28 -2.18 12.64
N GLY A 35 -15.12 -1.56 12.91
CA GLY A 35 -14.99 -0.13 13.13
C GLY A 35 -15.55 0.34 14.48
N GLN A 36 -15.80 -0.58 15.41
CA GLN A 36 -16.29 -0.27 16.75
C GLN A 36 -15.14 0.16 17.69
N GLU A 37 -15.50 0.76 18.81
CA GLU A 37 -14.53 1.10 19.85
C GLU A 37 -13.89 -0.16 20.45
N TYR A 38 -12.62 -0.05 20.84
CA TYR A 38 -11.91 -1.15 21.48
C TYR A 38 -10.77 -0.63 22.34
N VAL A 39 -10.43 -1.36 23.40
CA VAL A 39 -9.25 -1.07 24.22
C VAL A 39 -8.03 -1.64 23.53
N SER A 40 -6.97 -0.85 23.34
CA SER A 40 -5.70 -1.30 22.76
C SER A 40 -4.92 -2.20 23.73
N ARG A 41 -3.86 -2.85 23.24
CA ARG A 41 -2.93 -3.59 24.12
C ARG A 41 -2.24 -2.72 25.17
N SER A 42 -2.15 -1.41 24.92
CA SER A 42 -1.60 -0.44 25.87
C SER A 42 -2.64 0.10 26.87
N GLY A 43 -3.85 -0.48 26.90
CA GLY A 43 -4.94 -0.05 27.77
C GLY A 43 -5.68 1.21 27.30
N LYS A 44 -5.35 1.76 26.13
CA LYS A 44 -5.99 2.99 25.61
C LYS A 44 -7.29 2.66 24.88
N VAL A 45 -8.39 3.34 25.23
CA VAL A 45 -9.65 3.24 24.49
C VAL A 45 -9.49 3.89 23.13
N ILE A 46 -9.67 3.12 22.06
CA ILE A 46 -9.70 3.60 20.68
C ILE A 46 -11.16 3.80 20.30
N PRO A 47 -11.58 5.02 19.91
CA PRO A 47 -12.96 5.30 19.61
C PRO A 47 -13.42 4.59 18.32
N ALA A 48 -14.74 4.38 18.23
CA ALA A 48 -15.37 3.90 17.01
C ALA A 48 -15.06 4.81 15.82
N LYS A 49 -14.97 4.22 14.64
CA LYS A 49 -14.73 4.91 13.37
C LYS A 49 -15.91 5.81 13.06
N LYS A 50 -15.60 7.04 12.66
CA LYS A 50 -16.60 8.05 12.27
C LYS A 50 -16.16 8.71 10.97
N GLN A 51 -17.12 9.00 10.10
CA GLN A 51 -16.88 9.80 8.91
C GLN A 51 -16.85 11.29 9.32
N PRO A 52 -15.92 12.09 8.78
CA PRO A 52 -15.97 13.53 8.96
C PRO A 52 -17.13 14.13 8.15
N ASP A 53 -17.70 15.24 8.63
CA ASP A 53 -18.77 15.95 7.91
C ASP A 53 -18.29 16.48 6.55
N VAL A 54 -17.03 16.94 6.50
CA VAL A 54 -16.37 17.44 5.29
C VAL A 54 -15.39 16.40 4.73
N LEU A 55 -15.61 15.99 3.47
CA LEU A 55 -14.72 15.04 2.80
C LEU A 55 -13.38 15.68 2.41
N CYS A 56 -13.41 16.84 1.77
CA CYS A 56 -12.21 17.54 1.32
C CYS A 56 -12.57 18.94 0.81
N GLN A 57 -11.54 19.78 0.66
CA GLN A 57 -11.63 21.13 0.06
C GLN A 57 -10.98 21.17 -1.34
N CYS A 58 -10.97 20.04 -2.05
CA CYS A 58 -10.34 19.97 -3.37
C CYS A 58 -11.23 20.63 -4.45
N PRO A 59 -10.63 21.08 -5.57
CA PRO A 59 -11.38 21.71 -6.67
C PRO A 59 -12.40 20.78 -7.34
N GLN A 60 -12.30 19.46 -7.14
CA GLN A 60 -13.25 18.49 -7.68
C GLN A 60 -14.58 18.42 -6.91
N ARG A 61 -14.75 19.23 -5.85
CA ARG A 61 -15.99 19.34 -5.06
C ARG A 61 -16.57 17.97 -4.68
N CYS A 62 -15.73 17.07 -4.19
CA CYS A 62 -16.15 15.68 -3.90
C CYS A 62 -17.28 15.60 -2.86
N GLY A 63 -17.45 16.63 -2.02
CA GLY A 63 -18.56 16.73 -1.08
C GLY A 63 -19.93 16.81 -1.76
N GLU A 64 -20.04 17.51 -2.89
CA GLU A 64 -21.28 17.64 -3.67
C GLU A 64 -21.58 16.34 -4.44
N LYS A 65 -20.51 15.71 -4.96
CA LYS A 65 -20.61 14.46 -5.73
C LYS A 65 -21.06 13.25 -4.92
N VAL A 66 -20.75 13.22 -3.63
CA VAL A 66 -21.09 12.09 -2.74
C VAL A 66 -21.97 12.62 -1.61
N PRO A 67 -23.31 12.48 -1.69
CA PRO A 67 -24.22 13.00 -0.68
C PRO A 67 -24.10 12.23 0.66
N LYS A 68 -24.49 12.86 1.77
CA LYS A 68 -24.26 12.35 3.14
C LYS A 68 -24.93 11.00 3.37
N GLU A 69 -26.07 10.76 2.76
CA GLU A 69 -26.87 9.54 2.84
C GLU A 69 -26.11 8.36 2.21
N VAL A 70 -25.54 8.59 1.03
CA VAL A 70 -24.70 7.59 0.34
C VAL A 70 -23.43 7.32 1.15
N ARG A 71 -22.78 8.35 1.69
CA ARG A 71 -21.60 8.18 2.58
C ARG A 71 -21.94 7.26 3.75
N ARG A 72 -23.05 7.50 4.45
CA ARG A 72 -23.47 6.70 5.60
C ARG A 72 -23.75 5.25 5.22
N LYS A 73 -24.45 5.02 4.10
CA LYS A 73 -24.73 3.67 3.59
C LYS A 73 -23.45 2.91 3.26
N LEU A 74 -22.55 3.53 2.49
CA LEU A 74 -21.27 2.93 2.11
C LEU A 74 -20.40 2.60 3.32
N PHE A 75 -20.36 3.49 4.32
CA PHE A 75 -19.64 3.24 5.55
C PHE A 75 -20.21 2.03 6.30
N ALA A 76 -21.53 1.95 6.43
CA ALA A 76 -22.19 0.83 7.07
C ALA A 76 -21.91 -0.49 6.32
N GLU A 77 -22.03 -0.51 5.00
CA GLU A 77 -21.75 -1.69 4.17
C GLU A 77 -20.28 -2.13 4.26
N PHE A 78 -19.35 -1.18 4.19
CA PHE A 78 -17.92 -1.46 4.29
C PHE A 78 -17.52 -2.09 5.63
N TYR A 79 -18.06 -1.59 6.74
CA TYR A 79 -17.77 -2.12 8.07
C TYR A 79 -18.61 -3.36 8.42
N LYS A 80 -19.78 -3.55 7.79
CA LYS A 80 -20.58 -4.78 7.87
C LYS A 80 -19.81 -6.01 7.37
N LEU A 81 -18.85 -5.83 6.45
CA LEU A 81 -17.98 -6.92 5.98
C LEU A 81 -17.26 -7.63 7.13
N GLY A 82 -16.86 -6.91 8.20
CA GLY A 82 -16.24 -7.50 9.39
C GLY A 82 -14.88 -8.19 9.19
N ASP A 83 -14.41 -8.29 7.95
CA ASP A 83 -13.14 -8.87 7.56
C ASP A 83 -12.23 -7.84 6.90
N HIS A 84 -11.00 -7.75 7.39
CA HIS A 84 -9.98 -6.85 6.87
C HIS A 84 -9.54 -7.22 5.45
N ALA A 85 -9.56 -8.51 5.08
CA ALA A 85 -9.20 -8.97 3.74
C ALA A 85 -10.25 -8.57 2.71
N LEU A 86 -11.54 -8.85 2.98
CA LEU A 86 -12.66 -8.45 2.12
C LEU A 86 -12.74 -6.93 1.97
N GLN A 87 -12.51 -6.18 3.05
CA GLN A 87 -12.41 -4.72 2.98
C GLN A 87 -11.27 -4.27 2.05
N ASN A 88 -10.10 -4.92 2.10
CA ASN A 88 -8.98 -4.54 1.23
C ASN A 88 -9.26 -4.87 -0.23
N GLU A 89 -9.89 -6.00 -0.51
CA GLU A 89 -10.35 -6.35 -1.85
C GLU A 89 -11.35 -5.33 -2.39
N PHE A 90 -12.32 -4.94 -1.57
CA PHE A 90 -13.25 -3.86 -1.88
C PHE A 90 -12.52 -2.54 -2.20
N LEU A 91 -11.52 -2.14 -1.39
CA LEU A 91 -10.74 -0.93 -1.67
C LEU A 91 -9.97 -1.04 -2.99
N MET A 92 -9.35 -2.18 -3.26
CA MET A 92 -8.61 -2.41 -4.50
C MET A 92 -9.51 -2.34 -5.74
N ALA A 93 -10.71 -2.92 -5.68
CA ALA A 93 -11.69 -2.86 -6.77
C ALA A 93 -12.12 -1.43 -7.14
N HIS A 94 -11.98 -0.49 -6.20
CA HIS A 94 -12.35 0.91 -6.37
C HIS A 94 -11.14 1.85 -6.58
N ILE A 95 -9.93 1.30 -6.73
CA ILE A 95 -8.72 2.02 -7.08
C ILE A 95 -8.32 1.62 -8.50
N GLU A 96 -8.38 2.58 -9.41
CA GLU A 96 -7.97 2.38 -10.80
C GLU A 96 -6.51 2.84 -10.97
N THR A 97 -5.62 1.92 -11.35
CA THR A 97 -4.22 2.23 -11.68
C THR A 97 -4.05 2.48 -13.18
N ARG A 98 -3.46 3.62 -13.55
CA ARG A 98 -3.15 3.99 -14.94
C ARG A 98 -1.66 4.24 -15.12
N ALA A 99 -1.07 3.66 -16.17
CA ALA A 99 0.30 3.97 -16.56
C ALA A 99 0.42 5.45 -16.96
N VAL A 100 1.48 6.12 -16.50
CA VAL A 100 1.81 7.49 -16.93
C VAL A 100 2.71 7.38 -18.16
N GLN A 101 2.30 7.99 -19.27
CA GLN A 101 3.16 8.07 -20.45
C GLN A 101 4.46 8.79 -20.11
N ARG A 102 5.59 8.26 -20.60
CA ARG A 102 6.90 8.86 -20.37
C ARG A 102 6.93 10.23 -21.03
N ARG A 103 7.23 11.27 -20.24
CA ARG A 103 7.53 12.60 -20.81
C ARG A 103 8.89 12.53 -21.51
N SER A 104 9.02 13.26 -22.62
CA SER A 104 10.28 13.40 -23.36
C SER A 104 11.43 13.75 -22.41
N SER A 105 12.64 13.32 -22.76
CA SER A 105 13.86 13.52 -21.96
C SER A 105 14.20 14.98 -21.68
N ASP A 106 13.60 15.90 -22.43
CA ASP A 106 13.92 17.33 -22.47
C ASP A 106 13.56 18.09 -21.17
N HIS A 107 12.65 17.55 -20.35
CA HIS A 107 12.24 18.16 -19.07
C HIS A 107 12.54 17.28 -17.85
N LYS A 108 13.54 16.40 -17.97
CA LYS A 108 13.96 15.56 -16.84
C LYS A 108 14.73 16.40 -15.83
N VAL A 109 14.10 16.75 -14.72
CA VAL A 109 14.83 17.21 -13.53
C VAL A 109 15.70 16.07 -13.03
N PRO A 110 17.04 16.19 -13.06
CA PRO A 110 17.93 15.13 -12.60
C PRO A 110 17.66 14.80 -11.13
N GLY A 111 17.73 13.52 -10.78
CA GLY A 111 17.53 13.05 -9.40
C GLY A 111 16.08 12.85 -8.94
N ARG A 112 15.06 13.28 -9.70
CA ARG A 112 13.64 13.02 -9.36
C ARG A 112 13.09 11.83 -10.15
N ASN A 113 12.70 10.77 -9.45
CA ASN A 113 12.01 9.64 -10.06
C ASN A 113 10.65 10.11 -10.60
N GLN A 114 10.44 9.96 -11.90
CA GLN A 114 9.14 10.25 -12.51
C GLN A 114 8.10 9.25 -12.01
N ARG A 115 6.93 9.76 -11.64
CA ARG A 115 5.79 8.92 -11.26
C ARG A 115 5.39 8.04 -12.46
N ARG A 116 5.52 6.73 -12.33
CA ARG A 116 5.22 5.75 -13.39
C ARG A 116 3.73 5.38 -13.45
N VAL A 117 3.05 5.48 -12.32
CA VAL A 117 1.64 5.10 -12.17
C VAL A 117 0.86 6.24 -11.55
N SER A 118 -0.26 6.57 -12.17
CA SER A 118 -1.30 7.42 -11.60
C SER A 118 -2.44 6.55 -11.08
N CYS A 119 -3.12 6.99 -10.03
CA CYS A 119 -4.25 6.28 -9.48
C CYS A 119 -5.45 7.20 -9.45
N LYS A 120 -6.61 6.67 -9.83
CA LYS A 120 -7.92 7.29 -9.68
C LYS A 120 -8.71 6.52 -8.64
N TYR A 121 -9.53 7.24 -7.88
CA TYR A 121 -10.32 6.68 -6.79
C TYR A 121 -11.79 6.84 -7.12
N HIS A 122 -12.53 5.74 -7.05
CA HIS A 122 -13.93 5.69 -7.43
C HIS A 122 -14.81 5.34 -6.23
N ILE A 123 -15.98 5.95 -6.14
CA ILE A 123 -16.97 5.66 -5.10
C ILE A 123 -18.25 5.17 -5.77
N PRO A 124 -18.81 4.01 -5.39
CA PRO A 124 -20.05 3.53 -5.95
C PRO A 124 -21.21 4.39 -5.43
N LEU A 125 -21.97 4.96 -6.35
CA LEU A 125 -23.25 5.58 -6.05
C LEU A 125 -24.28 4.45 -5.94
N LEU A 126 -24.69 4.17 -4.71
CA LEU A 126 -25.84 3.32 -4.44
C LEU A 126 -27.09 4.08 -4.89
N THR A 127 -27.43 4.00 -6.18
CA THR A 127 -28.68 4.56 -6.69
C THR A 127 -29.80 3.81 -5.99
N ALA A 128 -30.51 4.48 -5.06
CA ALA A 128 -31.81 4.01 -4.64
C ALA A 128 -32.67 4.01 -5.90
N ALA A 129 -33.16 2.84 -6.31
CA ALA A 129 -34.03 2.71 -7.46
C ALA A 129 -35.16 3.75 -7.41
N GLY A 130 -35.03 4.79 -8.23
CA GLY A 130 -36.13 5.62 -8.70
C GLY A 130 -36.43 5.16 -10.13
N PRO A 131 -37.70 4.91 -10.49
CA PRO A 131 -38.07 4.44 -11.81
C PRO A 131 -38.09 5.63 -12.78
N GLN A 132 -36.96 5.93 -13.43
CA GLN A 132 -36.95 6.61 -14.72
C GLN A 132 -35.86 5.97 -15.58
N ALA A 133 -36.29 4.93 -16.27
CA ALA A 133 -35.64 4.40 -17.45
C ALA A 133 -35.87 5.39 -18.59
N ASP A 134 -34.81 5.69 -19.34
CA ASP A 134 -34.86 6.09 -20.75
C ASP A 134 -33.44 6.02 -21.30
N SER A 135 -33.00 4.82 -21.68
CA SER A 135 -32.09 4.52 -22.80
C SER A 135 -31.46 3.13 -22.61
N ALA A 136 -31.77 2.26 -23.56
CA ALA A 136 -31.31 0.89 -23.64
C ALA A 136 -29.79 0.79 -23.81
N ALA A 137 -29.06 0.57 -22.72
CA ALA A 137 -27.74 -0.07 -22.75
C ALA A 137 -27.30 -0.57 -21.35
N ASN A 138 -27.12 -1.89 -21.28
CA ASN A 138 -26.12 -2.62 -20.47
C ASN A 138 -26.40 -3.03 -19.02
N LEU A 139 -26.11 -4.32 -18.80
CA LEU A 139 -26.18 -5.11 -17.58
C LEU A 139 -25.49 -4.43 -16.38
N GLN A 140 -26.23 -4.32 -15.27
CA GLN A 140 -25.72 -4.35 -13.90
C GLN A 140 -24.47 -3.50 -13.57
N GLY A 141 -24.33 -2.33 -14.18
CA GLY A 141 -23.25 -1.39 -13.84
C GLY A 141 -23.59 -0.58 -12.60
N VAL A 142 -22.92 -0.81 -11.48
CA VAL A 142 -22.94 0.13 -10.36
C VAL A 142 -22.30 1.44 -10.83
N ARG A 143 -23.07 2.53 -10.86
CA ARG A 143 -22.55 3.86 -11.23
C ARG A 143 -21.50 4.26 -10.21
N THR A 144 -20.31 4.66 -10.66
CA THR A 144 -19.23 5.15 -9.78
C THR A 144 -18.89 6.60 -10.08
N VAL A 145 -18.34 7.30 -9.08
CA VAL A 145 -17.87 8.68 -9.23
C VAL A 145 -16.41 8.81 -8.81
N GLU A 146 -15.62 9.47 -9.66
CA GLU A 146 -14.22 9.80 -9.37
C GLU A 146 -14.11 10.89 -8.30
N VAL A 147 -13.26 10.64 -7.31
CA VAL A 147 -12.96 11.55 -6.20
C VAL A 147 -11.46 11.65 -5.93
N CYS A 148 -11.04 12.64 -5.13
CA CYS A 148 -9.67 12.71 -4.65
C CYS A 148 -9.39 11.63 -3.59
N GLN A 149 -8.11 11.31 -3.39
CA GLN A 149 -7.67 10.33 -2.37
C GLN A 149 -8.18 10.65 -0.96
N LYS A 150 -8.18 11.94 -0.59
CA LYS A 150 -8.63 12.40 0.73
C LYS A 150 -10.12 12.11 0.95
N ALA A 151 -10.95 12.43 -0.03
CA ALA A 151 -12.38 12.12 0.01
C ALA A 151 -12.62 10.61 0.11
N PHE A 152 -11.92 9.81 -0.71
CA PHE A 152 -12.00 8.35 -0.66
C PHE A 152 -11.66 7.80 0.74
N MET A 153 -10.58 8.28 1.35
CA MET A 153 -10.21 7.91 2.71
C MET A 153 -11.27 8.27 3.75
N HIS A 154 -11.82 9.49 3.64
CA HIS A 154 -12.81 10.00 4.58
C HIS A 154 -14.15 9.29 4.48
N VAL A 155 -14.58 8.88 3.27
CA VAL A 155 -15.80 8.08 3.09
C VAL A 155 -15.70 6.74 3.82
N TYR A 156 -14.55 6.07 3.82
CA TYR A 156 -14.40 4.79 4.52
C TYR A 156 -13.74 4.91 5.91
N ALA A 157 -13.47 6.13 6.40
CA ALA A 157 -12.74 6.40 7.63
C ALA A 157 -11.42 5.61 7.78
N ILE A 158 -10.70 5.44 6.67
CA ILE A 158 -9.44 4.70 6.59
C ILE A 158 -8.23 5.64 6.58
N THR A 159 -7.08 5.11 6.98
CA THR A 159 -5.82 5.87 7.00
C THR A 159 -5.17 5.91 5.63
N GLU A 160 -4.33 6.93 5.42
CA GLU A 160 -3.56 7.07 4.17
C GLU A 160 -2.66 5.85 3.94
N LYS A 161 -2.01 5.38 5.00
CA LYS A 161 -1.17 4.18 4.97
C LYS A 161 -1.93 2.97 4.41
N ARG A 162 -3.21 2.78 4.77
CA ARG A 162 -4.02 1.65 4.28
C ARG A 162 -4.25 1.77 2.77
N VAL A 163 -4.60 2.95 2.27
CA VAL A 163 -4.80 3.22 0.84
C VAL A 163 -3.48 3.07 0.07
N ARG A 164 -2.37 3.61 0.59
CA ARG A 164 -1.04 3.51 -0.02
C ARG A 164 -0.63 2.05 -0.23
N LEU A 165 -0.81 1.21 0.79
CA LEU A 165 -0.47 -0.22 0.69
C LEU A 165 -1.31 -0.95 -0.36
N GLN A 166 -2.60 -0.63 -0.49
CA GLN A 166 -3.43 -1.24 -1.54
C GLN A 166 -3.00 -0.80 -2.94
N ARG A 167 -2.67 0.48 -3.11
CA ARG A 167 -2.10 1.00 -4.36
C ARG A 167 -0.79 0.29 -4.71
N GLU A 168 0.13 0.14 -3.76
CA GLU A 168 1.40 -0.57 -4.00
C GLU A 168 1.17 -2.02 -4.40
N LYS A 169 0.23 -2.70 -3.74
CA LYS A 169 -0.17 -4.06 -4.09
C LYS A 169 -0.72 -4.14 -5.53
N LEU A 170 -1.58 -3.21 -5.93
CA LEU A 170 -2.11 -3.14 -7.30
C LEU A 170 -1.01 -2.90 -8.34
N ILE A 171 -0.04 -2.02 -8.05
CA ILE A 171 1.10 -1.75 -8.94
C ILE A 171 1.94 -3.03 -9.14
N CYS A 172 2.20 -3.78 -8.06
CA CYS A 172 2.90 -5.05 -8.13
C CYS A 172 2.12 -6.10 -8.93
N GLN A 173 0.79 -6.20 -8.73
CA GLN A 173 -0.07 -7.18 -9.40
C GLN A 173 -0.17 -6.95 -10.92
N HIS A 174 -0.29 -5.69 -11.35
CA HIS A 174 -0.41 -5.35 -12.78
C HIS A 174 0.94 -5.40 -13.52
N GLY A 175 2.01 -5.87 -12.87
CA GLY A 175 3.32 -6.01 -13.52
C GLY A 175 3.87 -4.68 -14.02
N ILE A 176 3.47 -3.54 -13.42
CA ILE A 176 4.05 -2.24 -13.73
C ILE A 176 5.41 -2.14 -13.01
N THR A 177 6.30 -3.08 -13.32
CA THR A 177 7.64 -3.17 -12.77
C THR A 177 8.53 -2.13 -13.46
N PRO A 178 9.57 -1.63 -12.77
CA PRO A 178 10.59 -0.87 -13.45
C PRO A 178 11.27 -1.81 -14.46
N HIS A 179 11.15 -1.53 -15.76
CA HIS A 179 12.21 -1.93 -16.68
C HIS A 179 13.50 -1.31 -16.16
N THR A 180 14.28 -2.09 -15.42
CA THR A 180 15.73 -1.96 -15.41
C THR A 180 16.14 -2.12 -16.86
N ARG A 181 16.84 -1.12 -17.40
CA ARG A 181 17.58 -1.35 -18.64
C ARG A 181 18.50 -2.53 -18.34
N SER A 182 18.39 -3.61 -19.11
CA SER A 182 19.50 -4.53 -19.24
C SER A 182 20.63 -3.68 -19.80
N THR A 183 21.59 -3.30 -18.95
CA THR A 183 22.83 -2.72 -19.42
C THR A 183 23.53 -3.87 -20.13
N CYS A 184 23.37 -3.97 -21.43
CA CYS A 184 24.34 -4.68 -22.25
C CYS A 184 25.68 -3.97 -21.98
N PRO A 185 26.72 -4.64 -21.47
CA PRO A 185 28.04 -4.04 -21.51
C PRO A 185 28.37 -3.81 -22.98
N ALA A 186 28.63 -2.55 -23.33
CA ALA A 186 29.14 -2.20 -24.64
C ALA A 186 30.52 -2.86 -24.79
N ASP A 187 30.63 -3.75 -25.77
CA ASP A 187 31.90 -4.24 -26.27
C ASP A 187 32.78 -3.05 -26.64
N THR A 188 33.95 -2.98 -26.00
CA THR A 188 35.08 -2.21 -26.51
C THR A 188 36.24 -3.18 -26.60
N VAL A 189 36.65 -3.52 -27.82
CA VAL A 189 37.98 -3.25 -28.39
C VAL A 189 38.10 -3.98 -29.73
N SER A 190 38.58 -3.22 -30.72
CA SER A 190 38.77 -3.55 -32.13
C SER A 190 40.02 -4.41 -32.43
N ARG A 191 39.99 -5.09 -33.59
CA ARG A 191 41.12 -5.52 -34.48
C ARG A 191 42.04 -6.64 -33.92
N THR A 192 42.33 -7.74 -34.61
CA THR A 192 43.05 -7.83 -35.91
C THR A 192 43.05 -9.29 -36.45
N GLN A 193 42.90 -9.45 -37.78
CA GLN A 193 43.39 -10.50 -38.73
C GLN A 193 43.42 -12.02 -38.38
N GLY A 194 42.88 -12.84 -39.30
CA GLY A 194 43.56 -14.06 -39.80
C GLY A 194 42.91 -15.45 -39.64
N GLN A 195 42.49 -16.03 -40.78
CA GLN A 195 42.49 -17.46 -41.19
C GLN A 195 41.60 -18.54 -40.53
N GLU A 196 40.68 -19.05 -41.37
CA GLU A 196 40.23 -20.45 -41.70
C GLU A 196 40.11 -21.59 -40.65
N PRO A 197 39.19 -22.58 -40.87
CA PRO A 197 38.73 -23.55 -39.87
C PRO A 197 39.38 -24.95 -39.99
N VAL A 198 39.61 -25.65 -38.87
CA VAL A 198 39.93 -27.10 -38.85
C VAL A 198 39.35 -27.80 -37.61
N ASN A 199 38.88 -29.04 -37.84
CA ASN A 199 38.22 -30.01 -36.97
C ASN A 199 38.97 -30.44 -35.67
N GLU A 200 38.17 -30.86 -34.66
CA GLU A 200 38.28 -31.95 -33.62
C GLU A 200 39.65 -32.64 -33.29
N PRO A 201 39.85 -33.35 -32.14
CA PRO A 201 38.93 -33.80 -31.07
C PRO A 201 39.45 -33.64 -29.61
N ILE A 202 38.68 -34.19 -28.67
CA ILE A 202 38.81 -34.33 -27.20
C ILE A 202 40.15 -34.93 -26.71
N ASP A 203 40.74 -34.37 -25.64
CA ASP A 203 41.49 -35.16 -24.64
C ASP A 203 41.44 -34.59 -23.20
N LEU A 204 41.51 -35.51 -22.24
CA LEU A 204 41.25 -35.45 -20.81
C LEU A 204 42.48 -34.98 -19.98
N ARG A 205 42.17 -34.53 -18.76
CA ARG A 205 43.04 -34.31 -17.57
C ARG A 205 43.76 -32.95 -17.42
N ARG A 206 43.18 -32.07 -16.58
CA ARG A 206 43.95 -31.44 -15.48
C ARG A 206 43.06 -31.03 -14.28
N LYS A 207 43.45 -31.63 -13.15
CA LYS A 207 43.25 -31.37 -11.70
C LYS A 207 42.27 -30.28 -11.21
N ARG A 208 41.52 -30.69 -10.18
CA ARG A 208 40.67 -29.94 -9.22
C ARG A 208 41.36 -28.70 -8.62
N ASP A 209 40.57 -27.64 -8.47
CA ASP A 209 40.57 -26.75 -7.30
C ASP A 209 39.13 -26.64 -6.74
N PRO A 210 38.91 -26.61 -5.41
CA PRO A 210 37.58 -26.57 -4.80
C PRO A 210 36.98 -25.15 -4.83
N PRO A 211 35.67 -24.98 -5.05
CA PRO A 211 35.03 -23.68 -4.91
C PRO A 211 34.93 -23.29 -3.43
N SER A 212 35.51 -22.12 -3.15
CA SER A 212 35.39 -21.30 -1.96
C SER A 212 33.92 -21.20 -1.48
N MET A 213 33.73 -21.50 -0.19
CA MET A 213 32.51 -21.29 0.57
C MET A 213 32.15 -19.80 0.60
N ILE A 214 31.02 -19.42 0.00
CA ILE A 214 30.38 -18.13 0.26
C ILE A 214 29.11 -18.37 1.09
N PRO A 215 28.87 -17.61 2.18
CA PRO A 215 27.87 -17.95 3.18
C PRO A 215 26.44 -17.72 2.66
N ILE A 216 25.56 -18.60 3.12
CA ILE A 216 24.10 -18.52 2.99
C ILE A 216 23.61 -17.21 3.62
N LEU A 217 23.48 -16.16 2.83
CA LEU A 217 22.83 -14.92 3.23
C LEU A 217 21.34 -15.00 2.87
N MET A 218 20.54 -15.32 3.88
CA MET A 218 19.12 -14.98 4.06
C MET A 218 18.35 -14.62 2.77
N LYS A 219 17.71 -15.61 2.14
CA LYS A 219 16.59 -15.35 1.22
C LYS A 219 15.41 -14.79 2.01
N ALA A 220 15.39 -13.46 2.22
CA ALA A 220 14.12 -12.77 2.43
C ALA A 220 13.23 -13.06 1.22
N PRO A 221 11.91 -13.29 1.38
CA PRO A 221 11.07 -13.60 0.24
C PRO A 221 11.10 -12.41 -0.72
N ASP A 222 11.44 -12.66 -1.99
CA ASP A 222 11.65 -11.64 -3.05
C ASP A 222 10.50 -10.61 -3.15
N LYS A 223 9.31 -10.99 -2.68
CA LYS A 223 8.12 -10.14 -2.57
C LYS A 223 8.32 -8.94 -1.63
N ASP A 224 9.00 -9.12 -0.51
CA ASP A 224 9.24 -8.06 0.47
C ASP A 224 10.28 -7.07 -0.06
N ILE A 225 11.33 -7.57 -0.73
CA ILE A 225 12.33 -6.74 -1.42
C ILE A 225 11.67 -5.96 -2.55
N ALA A 226 10.82 -6.58 -3.36
CA ALA A 226 10.09 -5.91 -4.43
C ALA A 226 9.13 -4.83 -3.89
N LEU A 227 8.50 -5.07 -2.75
CA LEU A 227 7.62 -4.10 -2.08
C LEU A 227 8.41 -2.90 -1.55
N VAL A 228 9.57 -3.13 -0.94
CA VAL A 228 10.48 -2.08 -0.48
C VAL A 228 11.06 -1.29 -1.66
N HIS A 229 11.46 -1.96 -2.73
CA HIS A 229 11.98 -1.30 -3.93
C HIS A 229 10.90 -0.46 -4.63
N ASN A 230 9.68 -0.99 -4.75
CA ASN A 230 8.53 -0.21 -5.25
C ASN A 230 8.18 0.95 -4.31
N PHE A 231 8.33 0.77 -3.01
CA PHE A 231 8.16 1.85 -2.04
C PHE A 231 9.10 3.00 -2.35
N PHE A 232 10.42 2.76 -2.46
CA PHE A 232 11.40 3.82 -2.74
C PHE A 232 11.26 4.44 -4.14
N LEU A 233 10.91 3.65 -5.16
CA LEU A 233 10.77 4.15 -6.53
C LEU A 233 9.50 4.98 -6.76
N ASN A 234 8.43 4.71 -6.00
CA ASN A 234 7.15 5.41 -6.12
C ASN A 234 6.91 6.47 -5.02
N GLN A 235 7.90 6.72 -4.16
CA GLN A 235 7.85 7.84 -3.21
C GLN A 235 7.77 9.16 -3.98
N LEU A 236 6.66 9.87 -3.77
CA LEU A 236 6.46 11.24 -4.26
C LEU A 236 7.18 12.29 -3.42
N TRP A 237 7.88 11.86 -2.38
CA TRP A 237 8.66 12.69 -1.48
C TRP A 237 10.01 12.01 -1.25
N LYS A 238 11.07 12.65 -1.74
CA LYS A 238 12.37 12.54 -1.07
C LYS A 238 12.35 13.60 0.02
N PRO A 239 12.89 13.36 1.23
CA PRO A 239 13.31 14.48 2.06
C PRO A 239 14.26 15.30 1.20
N GLU A 240 13.95 16.58 1.02
CA GLU A 240 14.94 17.51 0.49
C GLU A 240 16.14 17.38 1.44
N TYR A 241 17.24 16.81 0.95
CA TYR A 241 18.50 16.95 1.63
C TYR A 241 18.76 18.46 1.62
N ILE A 242 18.53 19.09 2.77
CA ILE A 242 19.01 20.44 3.04
C ILE A 242 20.52 20.31 2.85
N GLY A 243 21.00 20.77 1.69
CA GLY A 243 22.42 20.86 1.44
C GLY A 243 22.99 21.74 2.54
N THR A 244 23.89 21.17 3.35
CA THR A 244 24.82 21.97 4.13
C THR A 244 25.67 22.73 3.12
N ALA A 245 25.31 23.98 2.89
CA ALA A 245 26.17 24.93 2.21
C ALA A 245 27.40 25.14 3.10
N THR A 246 28.55 24.71 2.58
CA THR A 246 29.88 25.15 3.01
C THR A 246 30.69 25.37 1.75
#